data_AF-A0A7M1AXX1-F1
#
_entry.id   AF-A0A7M1AXX1-F1
#
_cell.length_a   1.000
_cell.length_b   1.000
_cell.length_c   1.000
_cell.angle_alpha   90.00
_cell.angle_beta   90.00
_cell.angle_gamma   90.00
#
_symmetry.space_group_name_H-M   'P 1'
#
loop_
_entity.id
_entity.type
_entity.pdbx_description
1 polymer ?
#
loop_
_entity_poly.entity_id
_entity_poly.type
_entity_poly.pdbx_seq_one_letter_code
_entity_poly.pdbx_strand_id
1 'polypeptide(L)' 'MMAQKTDADRIKEVYKLCKGHFGDVRFVGIKYHAKIGWIAKAQLGDAFENLTADGKTSTDAIKSLRSRVKKIIKRYNEV' A
#
# COMPACT_ATOMS: atom_id res chain seq x y z
N MET A 1 -14.14 23.55 2.58
CA MET A 1 -13.60 22.59 1.59
C MET A 1 -12.80 21.55 2.33
N MET A 2 -13.00 20.24 2.09
CA MET A 2 -12.09 19.23 2.64
C MET A 2 -10.77 19.29 1.86
N ALA A 3 -9.64 19.42 2.56
CA ALA A 3 -8.32 19.38 1.93
C ALA A 3 -8.16 18.07 1.13
N GLN A 4 -7.76 18.17 -0.13
CA GLN A 4 -7.55 16.99 -0.96
C GLN A 4 -6.33 16.23 -0.43
N LYS A 5 -6.52 14.95 -0.08
CA LYS A 5 -5.42 14.11 0.43
C LYS A 5 -4.26 14.10 -0.56
N THR A 6 -3.04 14.23 -0.05
CA THR A 6 -1.81 14.05 -0.83
C THR A 6 -1.45 12.57 -0.95
N ASP A 7 -0.52 12.23 -1.83
CA ASP A 7 0.03 10.86 -1.88
C ASP A 7 0.80 10.50 -0.62
N ALA A 8 1.45 11.47 0.03
CA ALA A 8 2.08 11.26 1.33
C ALA A 8 1.06 10.85 2.40
N ASP A 9 -0.11 11.48 2.43
CA ASP A 9 -1.20 11.10 3.35
C ASP A 9 -1.69 9.68 3.07
N ARG A 10 -1.86 9.32 1.79
CA ARG A 10 -2.29 7.98 1.38
C ARG A 10 -1.26 6.91 1.73
N ILE A 11 0.03 7.18 1.56
CA ILE A 11 1.11 6.28 1.96
C ILE A 11 1.08 6.05 3.48
N LYS A 12 0.90 7.12 4.28
CA LYS A 12 0.76 7.02 5.74
C LYS A 12 -0.48 6.19 6.13
N GLU A 13 -1.59 6.32 5.41
CA GLU A 13 -2.77 5.47 5.63
C GLU A 13 -2.50 3.99 5.34
N VAL A 14 -1.78 3.68 4.26
CA VAL A 14 -1.38 2.29 3.94
C VAL A 14 -0.43 1.75 5.01
N TYR A 15 0.56 2.54 5.45
CA TYR A 15 1.45 2.15 6.54
C TYR A 15 0.67 1.81 7.82
N LYS A 16 -0.24 2.69 8.26
CA LYS A 16 -1.08 2.46 9.45
C LYS A 16 -1.90 1.18 9.31
N LEU A 17 -2.49 0.95 8.14
CA LEU A 17 -3.28 -0.25 7.86
C LEU A 17 -2.40 -1.51 7.92
N CYS A 18 -1.23 -1.51 7.29
CA CYS A 18 -0.32 -2.64 7.33
C CYS A 18 0.19 -2.89 8.77
N LYS A 19 0.61 -1.86 9.50
CA LYS A 19 1.13 -1.99 10.87
C LYS A 19 0.09 -2.55 11.83
N GLY A 20 -1.18 -2.16 11.67
CA GLY A 20 -2.28 -2.65 12.50
C GLY A 20 -2.66 -4.12 12.27
N HIS A 21 -2.35 -4.70 11.12
CA HIS A 21 -2.79 -6.08 10.77
C HIS A 21 -1.65 -7.07 10.55
N PHE A 22 -0.49 -6.64 10.08
CA PHE A 22 0.65 -7.50 9.78
C PHE A 22 1.82 -7.34 10.77
N GLY A 23 1.69 -6.44 11.75
CA GLY A 23 2.78 -6.13 12.66
C GLY A 23 3.88 -5.34 11.94
N ASP A 24 5.10 -5.85 11.86
CA ASP A 24 6.22 -5.05 11.38
C ASP A 24 6.12 -4.62 9.91
N VAL A 25 6.41 -3.35 9.68
CA VAL A 25 6.42 -2.71 8.37
C VAL A 25 7.73 -1.96 8.23
N ARG A 26 8.56 -2.38 7.29
CA ARG A 26 9.88 -1.78 7.02
C ARG A 26 9.76 -0.54 6.16
N PHE A 27 8.83 -0.55 5.19
CA PHE A 27 8.69 0.54 4.24
C PHE A 27 7.32 0.53 3.56
N VAL A 28 6.76 1.71 3.30
CA VAL A 28 5.68 1.90 2.32
C VAL A 28 6.03 3.09 1.45
N GLY A 29 5.92 2.93 0.15
CA GLY A 29 6.18 4.03 -0.77
C GLY A 29 5.77 3.77 -2.20
N ILE A 30 6.04 4.76 -3.04
CA ILE A 30 5.77 4.76 -4.47
C ILE A 30 7.07 5.07 -5.21
N LYS A 31 7.31 4.38 -6.33
CA LYS A 31 8.41 4.70 -7.25
C LYS A 31 7.92 4.65 -8.69
N TYR A 32 8.57 5.42 -9.56
CA TYR A 32 8.40 5.28 -11.01
C TYR A 32 9.38 4.24 -11.54
N HIS A 33 8.89 3.29 -12.33
CA HIS A 33 9.68 2.23 -12.93
C HIS A 33 9.56 2.30 -14.46
N ALA A 34 10.70 2.38 -15.16
CA ALA A 34 10.72 2.67 -16.60
C ALA A 34 9.88 1.74 -17.48
N LYS A 35 9.71 0.46 -17.09
CA LYS A 35 8.92 -0.52 -17.87
C LYS A 35 7.47 -0.67 -17.43
N ILE A 36 7.14 -0.29 -16.20
CA ILE A 36 5.84 -0.61 -15.58
C ILE A 36 5.04 0.66 -15.29
N GLY A 37 5.71 1.80 -15.16
CA GLY A 37 5.12 3.04 -14.67
C GLY A 37 5.16 3.12 -13.15
N TRP A 38 4.09 3.64 -12.54
CA TRP A 38 4.03 3.85 -11.10
C TRP A 38 3.81 2.54 -10.36
N ILE A 39 4.68 2.22 -9.40
CA ILE A 39 4.58 1.04 -8.54
C ILE A 39 4.58 1.47 -7.08
N ALA A 40 3.52 1.11 -6.37
CA ALA A 40 3.45 1.21 -4.92
C ALA A 40 3.89 -0.10 -4.28
N LYS A 41 4.64 -0.02 -3.18
CA LYS A 41 5.14 -1.16 -2.42
C LYS A 41 4.93 -0.96 -0.92
N ALA A 42 4.50 -2.01 -0.24
CA ALA A 42 4.62 -2.18 1.20
C ALA A 42 5.56 -3.35 1.48
N GLN A 43 6.66 -3.09 2.18
CA GLN A 43 7.60 -4.09 2.66
C GLN A 43 7.29 -4.38 4.12
N LEU A 44 6.87 -5.61 4.38
CA LEU A 44 6.51 -6.11 5.69
C LEU A 44 7.74 -6.75 6.37
N GLY A 45 7.59 -7.15 7.63
CA GLY A 45 8.57 -7.95 8.36
C GLY A 45 8.73 -9.35 7.77
N ASP A 46 9.62 -10.17 8.35
CA ASP A 46 10.01 -11.47 7.77
C ASP A 46 8.88 -12.50 7.71
N ALA A 47 7.78 -12.28 8.43
CA ALA A 47 6.60 -13.14 8.43
C ALA A 47 5.72 -13.00 7.18
N PHE A 48 5.90 -11.93 6.37
CA PHE A 48 5.02 -11.66 5.23
C PHE A 48 5.80 -11.22 3.99
N GLU A 49 5.32 -11.65 2.82
CA GLU A 49 5.84 -11.18 1.55
C GLU A 49 5.54 -9.71 1.30
N ASN A 50 6.35 -9.10 0.43
CA ASN A 50 6.14 -7.74 -0.06
C ASN A 50 4.81 -7.63 -0.81
N LEU A 51 4.06 -6.56 -0.54
CA LEU A 51 2.86 -6.22 -1.28
C LEU A 51 3.18 -5.13 -2.31
N THR A 52 2.79 -5.35 -3.56
CA THR A 52 2.97 -4.38 -4.64
C THR A 52 1.69 -4.18 -5.42
N ALA A 53 1.55 -2.99 -6.01
CA ALA A 53 0.51 -2.69 -7.00
C ALA A 53 0.99 -1.58 -7.95
N ASP A 54 0.60 -1.65 -9.20
CA ASP A 54 0.86 -0.65 -10.22
C ASP A 54 -0.37 0.26 -10.47
N GLY A 55 -0.17 1.32 -11.24
CA GLY A 55 -1.24 2.24 -11.61
C GLY A 55 -0.82 3.25 -12.68
N LYS A 56 -1.82 3.88 -13.32
CA LYS A 56 -1.62 4.91 -14.34
C LYS A 56 -1.01 6.19 -13.76
N THR A 57 -1.36 6.51 -12.52
CA THR A 57 -0.79 7.61 -11.74
C THR A 57 -0.20 7.09 -10.42
N SER A 58 0.60 7.92 -9.75
CA SER A 58 1.12 7.62 -8.40
C SER A 58 -0.03 7.36 -7.42
N THR A 59 -1.07 8.19 -7.46
CA THR A 59 -2.27 8.05 -6.64
C THR A 59 -3.00 6.73 -6.91
N ASP A 60 -3.13 6.34 -8.17
CA ASP A 60 -3.80 5.08 -8.54
C ASP A 60 -3.04 3.87 -8.02
N ALA A 61 -1.72 3.84 -8.18
CA ALA A 61 -0.89 2.76 -7.66
C ALA A 61 -1.02 2.62 -6.13
N ILE A 62 -1.04 3.73 -5.39
CA ILE A 62 -1.22 3.72 -3.93
C ILE A 62 -2.64 3.23 -3.55
N LYS A 63 -3.68 3.66 -4.27
CA LYS A 63 -5.06 3.19 -4.05
C LYS A 63 -5.23 1.70 -4.35
N SER A 64 -4.56 1.20 -5.40
CA SER A 64 -4.52 -0.21 -5.75
C SER A 64 -3.82 -1.03 -4.65
N LEU A 65 -2.68 -0.55 -4.13
CA LEU A 65 -2.00 -1.19 -3.00
C LEU A 65 -2.89 -1.24 -1.76
N ARG A 66 -3.54 -0.14 -1.41
CA ARG A 66 -4.49 -0.09 -0.28
C ARG A 66 -5.62 -1.10 -0.44
N SER A 67 -6.19 -1.20 -1.64
CA SER A 67 -7.27 -2.15 -1.95
C SER A 67 -6.79 -3.59 -1.82
N ARG A 68 -5.56 -3.88 -2.28
CA ARG A 68 -4.93 -5.20 -2.12
C ARG A 68 -4.74 -5.56 -0.65
N VAL A 69 -4.22 -4.65 0.16
CA VAL A 69 -4.05 -4.82 1.62
C VAL A 69 -5.40 -5.15 2.27
N LYS A 70 -6.45 -4.36 1.98
CA LYS A 70 -7.80 -4.62 2.52
C LYS A 70 -8.35 -5.99 2.14
N LYS A 71 -8.16 -6.43 0.89
CA LYS A 71 -8.59 -7.77 0.44
C LYS A 71 -7.87 -8.88 1.20
N ILE A 72 -6.59 -8.71 1.49
CA ILE A 72 -5.80 -9.68 2.25
C ILE A 72 -6.32 -9.77 3.69
N ILE A 73 -6.44 -8.63 4.37
CA ILE A 73 -6.97 -8.55 5.74
C ILE A 73 -8.35 -9.21 5.83
N LYS A 74 -9.24 -8.88 4.89
CA LYS A 74 -10.58 -9.46 4.84
C LYS A 74 -10.53 -10.99 4.77
N ARG A 75 -9.69 -11.56 3.91
CA ARG A 75 -9.54 -13.02 3.78
C ARG A 75 -9.01 -13.70 5.03
N TYR A 76 -8.13 -13.05 5.79
CA TYR A 76 -7.63 -13.61 7.05
C TYR A 76 -8.66 -13.55 8.19
N ASN A 77 -9.57 -12.57 8.15
CA ASN A 77 -10.61 -12.42 9.17
C ASN A 77 -11.90 -13.21 8.89
N GLU A 78 -12.07 -13.73 7.66
CA GLU A 78 -13.19 -14.59 7.26
C GLU A 78 -12.91 -16.09 7.48
N VAL A 79 -11.72 -16.43 8.01
CA VAL A 79 -11.31 -17.78 8.44
C VAL A 79 -11.36 -17.83 9.96
#